data_AF-A0A9D9DGZ4-F1
#
_entry.id   AF-A0A9D9DGZ4-F1
#
_cell.length_a   1.000
_cell.length_b   1.000
_cell.length_c   1.000
_cell.angle_alpha   90.00
_cell.angle_beta   90.00
_cell.angle_gamma   90.00
#
_symmetry.space_group_name_H-M   'P 1'
#
loop_
_entity.id
_entity.type
_entity.pdbx_description
1 polymer ?
#
loop_
_entity_poly.entity_id
_entity_poly.type
_entity_poly.pdbx_seq_one_letter_code
_entity_poly.pdbx_strand_id
1 'polypeptide(L)'
;MANSIERRGVHHVGEIAERNHWMFREQPTDDVGIDAHMELTDPTGKQRQLLALQIKSGASWFKEKKDGCVILRSMNQRQYNYWAMNSLPCIIVLYNPEDDICIWQKLTDQTIEKTKNGQGTGFVVRVPMNQIFLDERSQKKLLSFTNLPEHVRNYNFLLSQKRFMQIIKDGGEVKLHSEEWVNKSSGRGDTELIVNDGKSIQTYSYPYWFPYTPYTEVFPKLFPWANFSADGDFFEDQDEALWREYHCYYDKEDREWLIVGDTFEEFREKLDPMRSIDHSGEVAEYMMILSLNELGEAFLKVDEFVSRPQHYSEARPEGGSEDEEDKAE
;
A
#
# COMPACT_ATOMS: atom_id res chain seq x y z
N MET A 1 20.82 8.64 -36.84
CA MET A 1 22.07 8.69 -36.06
C MET A 1 21.73 9.31 -34.72
N ALA A 2 21.80 8.57 -33.62
CA ALA A 2 21.53 9.12 -32.29
C ALA A 2 22.52 10.28 -32.02
N ASN A 3 22.02 11.39 -31.50
CA ASN A 3 22.84 12.57 -31.19
C ASN A 3 23.91 12.16 -30.15
N SER A 4 25.17 12.50 -30.38
CA SER A 4 26.29 12.16 -29.46
C SER A 4 26.00 12.63 -28.02
N ILE A 5 25.29 13.75 -27.86
CA ILE A 5 24.89 14.29 -26.56
C ILE A 5 23.89 13.38 -25.85
N GLU A 6 22.91 12.82 -26.58
CA GLU A 6 21.92 11.90 -26.03
C GLU A 6 22.59 10.60 -25.57
N ARG A 7 23.50 10.06 -26.38
CA ARG A 7 24.29 8.87 -26.03
C ARG A 7 25.12 9.06 -24.78
N ARG A 8 25.84 10.18 -24.67
CA ARG A 8 26.60 10.54 -23.47
C ARG A 8 25.71 10.59 -22.24
N GLY A 9 24.51 11.13 -22.38
CA GLY A 9 23.52 11.18 -21.32
C GLY A 9 23.08 9.82 -20.80
N VAL A 10 22.68 8.92 -21.71
CA VAL A 10 22.28 7.56 -21.33
C VAL A 10 23.40 6.85 -20.58
N HIS A 11 24.64 6.97 -21.07
CA HIS A 11 25.80 6.36 -20.42
C HIS A 11 26.11 6.97 -19.05
N HIS A 12 26.03 8.29 -18.91
CA HIS A 12 26.29 8.97 -17.65
C HIS A 12 25.20 8.67 -16.60
N VAL A 13 23.93 8.65 -16.99
CA VAL A 13 22.83 8.24 -16.10
C VAL A 13 22.98 6.78 -15.68
N GLY A 14 23.36 5.89 -16.60
CA GLY A 14 23.64 4.49 -16.28
C GLY A 14 24.81 4.33 -15.31
N GLU A 15 25.85 5.14 -15.46
CA GLU A 15 27.00 5.15 -14.55
C GLU A 15 26.60 5.56 -13.12
N ILE A 16 25.78 6.61 -12.97
CA ILE A 16 25.23 7.02 -11.67
C ILE A 16 24.36 5.91 -11.08
N ALA A 17 23.54 5.24 -11.91
CA ALA A 17 22.69 4.13 -11.46
C ALA A 17 23.52 2.98 -10.87
N GLU A 18 24.50 2.49 -11.62
CA GLU A 18 25.37 1.37 -11.20
C GLU A 18 26.17 1.70 -9.94
N ARG A 19 26.69 2.93 -9.80
CA ARG A 19 27.34 3.39 -8.55
C ARG A 19 26.45 3.33 -7.33
N ASN A 20 25.14 3.49 -7.51
CA ASN A 20 24.14 3.44 -6.46
C ASN A 20 23.47 2.06 -6.37
N HIS A 21 24.08 1.02 -6.95
CA HIS A 21 23.62 -0.37 -6.94
C HIS A 21 22.32 -0.62 -7.69
N TRP A 22 21.92 0.27 -8.59
CA TRP A 22 20.82 0.04 -9.51
C TRP A 22 21.35 -0.62 -10.78
N MET A 23 20.86 -1.81 -11.08
CA MET A 23 21.16 -2.48 -12.34
C MET A 23 20.49 -1.73 -13.49
N PHE A 24 21.29 -1.14 -14.37
CA PHE A 24 20.81 -0.31 -15.47
C PHE A 24 20.75 -1.09 -16.78
N ARG A 25 19.59 -1.06 -17.44
CA ARG A 25 19.35 -1.77 -18.70
C ARG A 25 18.80 -0.83 -19.75
N GLU A 26 19.69 -0.36 -20.62
CA GLU A 26 19.32 0.43 -21.79
C GLU A 26 18.32 -0.34 -22.67
N GLN A 27 17.28 0.35 -23.15
CA GLN A 27 16.28 -0.22 -24.05
C GLN A 27 16.65 0.06 -25.52
N PRO A 28 16.27 -0.82 -26.47
CA PRO A 28 16.43 -0.53 -27.89
C PRO A 28 15.75 0.79 -28.26
N THR A 29 16.42 1.59 -29.09
CA THR A 29 15.90 2.89 -29.53
C THR A 29 14.66 2.69 -30.41
N ASP A 30 13.47 2.76 -29.83
CA ASP A 30 12.19 2.81 -30.54
C ASP A 30 11.51 4.17 -30.31
N ASP A 31 10.78 4.64 -31.33
CA ASP A 31 10.24 6.00 -31.51
C ASP A 31 9.28 6.53 -30.40
N VAL A 32 9.12 5.84 -29.26
CA VAL A 32 8.04 6.11 -28.28
C VAL A 32 8.50 6.34 -26.82
N GLY A 33 9.78 6.14 -26.49
CA GLY A 33 10.40 6.92 -25.40
C GLY A 33 10.47 6.29 -24.01
N ILE A 34 11.06 5.10 -23.88
CA ILE A 34 11.78 4.73 -22.65
C ILE A 34 13.20 4.39 -23.09
N ASP A 35 14.18 5.08 -22.52
CA ASP A 35 15.58 4.90 -22.91
C ASP A 35 16.25 3.81 -22.07
N ALA A 36 15.76 3.57 -20.84
CA ALA A 36 16.29 2.54 -19.97
C ALA A 36 15.30 2.07 -18.90
N HIS A 37 15.56 0.89 -18.36
CA HIS A 37 15.03 0.45 -17.08
C HIS A 37 16.15 0.42 -16.04
N MET A 38 15.81 0.66 -14.77
CA MET A 38 16.75 0.43 -13.67
C MET A 38 16.09 -0.36 -12.55
N GLU A 39 16.82 -1.33 -12.00
CA GLU A 39 16.34 -2.28 -11.00
C GLU A 39 17.24 -2.26 -9.76
N LEU A 40 16.64 -2.11 -8.58
CA LEU A 40 17.33 -2.35 -7.32
C LEU A 40 16.96 -3.73 -6.80
N THR A 41 17.96 -4.56 -6.53
CA THR A 41 17.80 -5.86 -5.86
C THR A 41 18.35 -5.79 -4.44
N ASP A 42 17.84 -6.64 -3.56
CA ASP A 42 18.47 -6.86 -2.25
C ASP A 42 19.68 -7.81 -2.37
N PRO A 43 20.49 -7.98 -1.31
CA PRO A 43 21.64 -8.88 -1.34
C PRO A 43 21.30 -10.36 -1.63
N THR A 44 20.03 -10.76 -1.51
CA THR A 44 19.56 -12.12 -1.83
C THR A 44 19.15 -12.26 -3.30
N GLY A 45 19.17 -11.17 -4.06
CA GLY A 45 18.74 -11.11 -5.46
C GLY A 45 17.25 -10.85 -5.64
N LYS A 46 16.50 -10.59 -4.57
CA LYS A 46 15.07 -10.26 -4.67
C LYS A 46 14.90 -8.83 -5.14
N GLN A 47 14.04 -8.64 -6.15
CA GLN A 47 13.69 -7.33 -6.68
C GLN A 47 13.03 -6.47 -5.60
N ARG A 48 13.59 -5.28 -5.35
CA ARG A 48 13.03 -4.27 -4.43
C ARG A 48 12.28 -3.18 -5.17
N GLN A 49 12.78 -2.76 -6.33
CA GLN A 49 12.18 -1.68 -7.11
C GLN A 49 12.61 -1.76 -8.57
N LEU A 50 11.73 -1.39 -9.49
CA LEU A 50 11.99 -1.34 -10.93
C LEU A 50 11.33 -0.09 -11.52
N LEU A 51 12.12 0.71 -12.24
CA LEU A 51 11.71 2.01 -12.76
C LEU A 51 12.02 2.11 -14.24
N ALA A 52 11.17 2.84 -14.96
CA ALA A 52 11.37 3.20 -16.35
C ALA A 52 11.90 4.63 -16.45
N LEU A 53 12.90 4.85 -17.30
CA LEU A 53 13.60 6.11 -17.46
C LEU A 53 13.46 6.61 -18.89
N GLN A 54 12.95 7.82 -19.05
CA GLN A 54 13.25 8.65 -20.22
C GLN A 54 14.39 9.58 -19.83
N ILE A 55 15.40 9.69 -20.68
CA ILE A 55 16.61 10.49 -20.49
C ILE A 55 16.65 11.56 -21.58
N LYS A 56 16.79 12.83 -21.18
CA LYS A 56 16.99 13.96 -22.09
C LYS A 56 18.26 14.69 -21.70
N SER A 57 19.14 14.88 -22.67
CA SER A 57 20.49 15.38 -22.41
C SER A 57 20.83 16.58 -23.27
N GLY A 58 21.48 17.56 -22.66
CA GLY A 58 21.94 18.77 -23.32
C GLY A 58 21.52 20.06 -22.60
N ALA A 59 22.40 21.06 -22.62
CA ALA A 59 22.18 22.36 -21.98
C ALA A 59 20.93 23.09 -22.51
N SER A 60 20.49 22.79 -23.73
CA SER A 60 19.26 23.36 -24.30
C SER A 60 18.00 23.05 -23.48
N TRP A 61 17.93 21.88 -22.83
CA TRP A 61 16.81 21.51 -21.96
C TRP A 61 16.72 22.39 -20.71
N PHE A 62 17.83 23.01 -20.30
CA PHE A 62 17.94 23.83 -19.10
C PHE A 62 17.76 25.33 -19.37
N LYS A 63 17.37 25.73 -20.59
CA LYS A 63 17.19 27.14 -20.96
C LYS A 63 15.98 27.79 -20.28
N GLU A 64 14.86 27.09 -20.19
CA GLU A 64 13.65 27.60 -19.54
C GLU A 64 13.63 27.15 -18.08
N LYS A 65 13.95 28.08 -17.17
CA LYS A 65 13.91 27.88 -15.72
C LYS A 65 12.87 28.82 -15.11
N LYS A 66 11.98 28.29 -14.29
CA LYS A 66 10.96 29.07 -13.57
C LYS A 66 10.62 28.41 -12.24
N ASP A 67 10.49 29.20 -11.18
CA ASP A 67 10.09 28.75 -9.83
C ASP A 67 10.92 27.56 -9.30
N GLY A 68 12.25 27.60 -9.53
CA GLY A 68 13.17 26.54 -9.11
C GLY A 68 13.08 25.24 -9.93
N CYS A 69 12.35 25.25 -11.05
CA CYS A 69 12.18 24.11 -11.94
C CYS A 69 12.71 24.39 -13.35
N VAL A 70 13.18 23.35 -14.02
CA VAL A 70 13.36 23.31 -15.48
C VAL A 70 12.02 22.96 -16.13
N ILE A 71 11.63 23.70 -17.16
CA ILE A 71 10.33 23.55 -17.83
C ILE A 71 10.51 22.81 -19.15
N LEU A 72 9.95 21.62 -19.27
CA LEU A 72 10.02 20.80 -20.48
C LEU A 72 8.68 20.84 -21.22
N ARG A 73 8.66 21.37 -22.46
CA ARG A 73 7.43 21.65 -23.23
C ARG A 73 7.24 20.84 -24.52
N SER A 74 8.11 19.85 -24.76
CA SER A 74 8.19 19.15 -26.05
C SER A 74 7.64 17.73 -25.96
N MET A 75 6.37 17.60 -25.58
CA MET A 75 5.72 16.31 -25.37
C MET A 75 4.37 16.26 -26.10
N ASN A 76 4.12 15.15 -26.80
CA ASN A 76 2.87 14.89 -27.50
C ASN A 76 1.98 13.88 -26.74
N GLN A 77 0.74 13.70 -27.20
CA GLN A 77 -0.24 12.79 -26.57
C GLN A 77 0.25 11.34 -26.50
N ARG A 78 0.99 10.87 -27.50
CA ARG A 78 1.52 9.50 -27.54
C ARG A 78 2.54 9.27 -26.42
N GLN A 79 3.46 10.23 -26.24
CA GLN A 79 4.45 10.20 -25.15
C GLN A 79 3.78 10.30 -23.78
N TYR A 80 2.79 11.19 -23.62
CA TYR A 80 2.00 11.26 -22.38
C TYR A 80 1.37 9.91 -22.03
N ASN A 81 0.66 9.28 -22.96
CA ASN A 81 0.03 7.97 -22.72
C ASN A 81 1.09 6.92 -22.37
N TYR A 82 2.21 6.89 -23.10
CA TYR A 82 3.27 5.91 -22.90
C TYR A 82 3.96 6.01 -21.53
N TRP A 83 4.09 7.22 -20.99
CA TRP A 83 4.72 7.45 -19.69
C TRP A 83 3.73 7.36 -18.52
N ALA A 84 2.57 8.02 -18.64
CA ALA A 84 1.59 8.09 -17.55
C ALA A 84 0.88 6.75 -17.32
N MET A 85 0.71 5.94 -18.37
CA MET A 85 0.06 4.63 -18.30
C MET A 85 1.06 3.47 -18.25
N ASN A 86 2.36 3.76 -18.06
CA ASN A 86 3.37 2.72 -17.97
C ASN A 86 3.14 1.84 -16.73
N SER A 87 3.23 0.52 -16.90
CA SER A 87 3.11 -0.45 -15.80
C SER A 87 4.19 -0.27 -14.73
N LEU A 88 5.35 0.29 -15.11
CA LEU A 88 6.42 0.67 -14.20
C LEU A 88 6.32 2.16 -13.86
N PRO A 89 6.66 2.59 -12.63
CA PRO A 89 6.83 3.99 -12.34
C PRO A 89 7.88 4.60 -13.28
N CYS A 90 7.44 5.59 -14.05
CA CYS A 90 8.25 6.25 -15.05
C CYS A 90 8.79 7.58 -14.52
N ILE A 91 10.06 7.87 -14.80
CA ILE A 91 10.70 9.15 -14.48
C ILE A 91 11.36 9.74 -15.74
N ILE A 92 11.38 11.07 -15.81
CA ILE A 92 12.23 11.82 -16.73
C ILE A 92 13.51 12.21 -16.00
N VAL A 93 14.67 11.93 -16.59
CA VAL A 93 15.99 12.39 -16.13
C VAL A 93 16.54 13.39 -17.13
N LEU A 94 16.85 14.59 -16.66
CA LEU A 94 17.53 15.61 -17.44
C LEU A 94 19.00 15.67 -17.07
N TYR A 95 19.88 15.49 -18.05
CA TYR A 95 21.32 15.64 -17.88
C TYR A 95 21.82 16.93 -18.52
N ASN A 96 22.45 17.80 -17.72
CA ASN A 96 23.19 18.95 -18.21
C ASN A 96 24.69 18.62 -18.34
N PRO A 97 25.24 18.47 -19.55
CA PRO A 97 26.66 18.18 -19.73
C PRO A 97 27.61 19.35 -19.42
N GLU A 98 27.10 20.58 -19.24
CA GLU A 98 27.93 21.75 -18.89
C GLU A 98 28.28 21.79 -17.39
N ASP A 99 27.30 21.47 -16.54
CA ASP A 99 27.46 21.48 -15.08
C ASP A 99 27.64 20.07 -14.48
N ASP A 100 27.55 19.03 -15.32
CA ASP A 100 27.54 17.62 -14.94
C ASP A 100 26.46 17.25 -13.91
N ILE A 101 25.24 17.77 -14.12
CA ILE A 101 24.11 17.59 -13.20
C ILE A 101 23.02 16.76 -13.86
N CYS A 102 22.54 15.75 -13.13
CA CYS A 102 21.31 15.01 -13.44
C CYS A 102 20.19 15.40 -12.46
N ILE A 103 19.07 15.91 -12.97
CA ILE A 103 17.84 16.15 -12.20
C ILE A 103 16.70 15.29 -12.72
N TRP A 104 15.68 15.03 -11.91
CA TRP A 104 14.60 14.12 -12.32
C TRP A 104 13.21 14.51 -11.80
N GLN A 105 12.19 13.99 -12.46
CA GLN A 105 10.79 14.11 -12.05
C GLN A 105 10.00 12.83 -12.37
N LYS A 106 9.07 12.45 -11.49
CA LYS A 106 8.13 11.34 -11.77
C LYS A 106 7.14 11.78 -12.84
N LEU A 107 6.85 10.91 -13.80
CA LEU A 107 5.87 11.14 -14.85
C LEU A 107 4.53 10.52 -14.44
N THR A 108 3.53 11.37 -14.17
CA THR A 108 2.15 11.00 -13.85
C THR A 108 1.18 11.98 -14.52
N ASP A 109 -0.11 11.68 -14.46
CA ASP A 109 -1.19 12.60 -14.83
C ASP A 109 -1.15 13.94 -14.08
N GLN A 110 -0.63 13.93 -12.84
CA GLN A 110 -0.47 15.14 -12.00
C GLN A 110 0.76 15.97 -12.36
N THR A 111 1.87 15.35 -12.79
CA THR A 111 3.12 16.06 -13.08
C THR A 111 3.29 16.42 -14.55
N ILE A 112 2.54 15.77 -15.44
CA ILE A 112 2.48 16.10 -16.86
C ILE A 112 1.21 16.93 -17.13
N GLU A 113 1.36 18.25 -17.14
CA GLU A 113 0.26 19.18 -17.34
C GLU A 113 0.01 19.47 -18.82
N LYS A 114 -1.25 19.52 -19.24
CA LYS A 114 -1.61 20.06 -20.55
C LYS A 114 -1.35 21.58 -20.61
N THR A 115 -0.79 22.03 -21.72
CA THR A 115 -0.61 23.45 -22.02
C THR A 115 -1.93 24.22 -22.01
N LYS A 116 -1.88 25.55 -21.79
CA LYS A 116 -3.04 26.47 -21.79
C LYS A 116 -4.17 26.01 -20.86
N ASN A 117 -3.85 25.61 -19.63
CA ASN A 117 -4.83 25.16 -18.62
C ASN A 117 -5.75 24.04 -19.13
N GLY A 118 -5.21 23.07 -19.87
CA GLY A 118 -5.98 21.93 -20.38
C GLY A 118 -6.49 22.03 -21.81
N GLN A 119 -6.44 23.22 -22.42
CA GLN A 119 -6.98 23.47 -23.77
C GLN A 119 -5.95 23.38 -24.91
N GLY A 120 -4.66 23.27 -24.58
CA GLY A 120 -3.59 23.13 -25.56
C GLY A 120 -3.30 21.67 -25.94
N THR A 121 -2.64 21.48 -27.09
CA THR A 121 -2.27 20.15 -27.63
C THR A 121 -0.92 19.63 -27.14
N GLY A 122 -0.11 20.48 -26.50
CA GLY A 122 1.19 20.11 -25.94
C GLY A 122 1.12 19.84 -24.43
N PHE A 123 2.12 19.14 -23.91
CA PHE A 123 2.28 18.86 -22.48
C PHE A 123 3.52 19.54 -21.89
N VAL A 124 3.49 19.79 -20.59
CA VAL A 124 4.53 20.44 -19.81
C VAL A 124 4.86 19.61 -18.58
N VAL A 125 6.15 19.42 -18.30
CA VAL A 125 6.64 18.83 -17.06
C VAL A 125 7.57 19.83 -16.40
N ARG A 126 7.37 20.05 -15.10
CA ARG A 126 8.26 20.86 -14.25
C ARG A 126 9.21 19.93 -13.50
N VAL A 127 10.50 20.02 -13.81
CA VAL A 127 11.54 19.21 -13.20
C VAL A 127 12.26 20.03 -12.12
N PRO A 128 12.10 19.72 -10.82
CA PRO A 128 12.70 20.50 -9.75
C PRO A 128 14.23 20.43 -9.79
N MET A 129 14.91 21.58 -9.74
CA MET A 129 16.37 21.62 -9.81
C MET A 129 17.06 21.05 -8.57
N ASN A 130 16.36 20.98 -7.44
CA ASN A 130 16.86 20.40 -6.19
C ASN A 130 16.61 18.88 -6.07
N GLN A 131 16.04 18.26 -7.10
CA GLN A 131 15.75 16.83 -7.13
C GLN A 131 16.83 16.13 -7.96
N ILE A 132 18.02 16.00 -7.35
CA ILE A 132 19.21 15.42 -7.98
C ILE A 132 19.04 13.91 -8.13
N PHE A 133 19.37 13.38 -9.30
CA PHE A 133 19.20 11.95 -9.59
C PHE A 133 20.07 11.08 -8.68
N LEU A 134 19.42 10.16 -7.98
CA LEU A 134 20.03 9.19 -7.05
C LEU A 134 20.90 9.77 -5.92
N ASP A 135 20.66 11.03 -5.52
CA ASP A 135 21.12 11.50 -4.21
C ASP A 135 20.39 10.77 -3.06
N GLU A 136 20.86 10.91 -1.82
CA GLU A 136 20.31 10.18 -0.67
C GLU A 136 18.79 10.38 -0.51
N ARG A 137 18.31 11.61 -0.76
CA ARG A 137 16.89 11.95 -0.68
C ARG A 137 16.08 11.31 -1.81
N SER A 138 16.61 11.36 -3.02
CA SER A 138 15.95 10.82 -4.21
C SER A 138 15.91 9.31 -4.20
N GLN A 139 16.94 8.63 -3.70
CA GLN A 139 16.89 7.18 -3.51
C GLN A 139 15.69 6.76 -2.65
N LYS A 140 15.50 7.40 -1.49
CA LYS A 140 14.34 7.13 -0.61
C LYS A 140 13.01 7.33 -1.33
N LYS A 141 12.87 8.41 -2.13
CA LYS A 141 11.65 8.69 -2.93
C LYS A 141 11.42 7.67 -4.04
N LEU A 142 12.46 7.32 -4.79
CA LEU A 142 12.38 6.40 -5.93
C LEU A 142 12.01 4.99 -5.47
N LEU A 143 12.45 4.58 -4.27
CA LEU A 143 12.07 3.31 -3.67
C LEU A 143 10.58 3.23 -3.30
N SER A 144 9.94 4.35 -2.98
CA SER A 144 8.51 4.35 -2.63
C SER A 144 7.57 4.39 -3.82
N PHE A 145 8.09 4.48 -5.06
CA PHE A 145 7.23 4.60 -6.23
C PHE A 145 6.53 3.30 -6.57
N THR A 146 5.24 3.42 -6.86
CA THR A 146 4.42 2.38 -7.46
C THR A 146 3.50 3.03 -8.48
N ASN A 147 3.24 2.30 -9.58
CA ASN A 147 2.22 2.62 -10.57
C ASN A 147 1.03 1.65 -10.48
N LEU A 148 1.00 0.81 -9.44
CA LEU A 148 -0.15 -0.06 -9.21
C LEU A 148 -1.37 0.82 -8.89
N PRO A 149 -2.49 0.65 -9.63
CA PRO A 149 -3.74 1.28 -9.29
C PRO A 149 -4.12 0.98 -7.84
N GLU A 150 -4.85 1.90 -7.20
CA GLU A 150 -5.23 1.78 -5.80
C GLU A 150 -5.97 0.46 -5.50
N HIS A 151 -6.85 0.02 -6.40
CA HIS A 151 -7.55 -1.25 -6.26
C HIS A 151 -6.61 -2.45 -6.28
N VAL A 152 -5.51 -2.41 -7.04
CA VAL A 152 -4.50 -3.48 -7.04
C VAL A 152 -3.68 -3.45 -5.76
N ARG A 153 -3.37 -2.27 -5.22
CA ARG A 153 -2.72 -2.16 -3.90
C ARG A 153 -3.59 -2.74 -2.79
N ASN A 154 -4.87 -2.41 -2.79
CA ASN A 154 -5.83 -2.92 -1.81
C ASN A 154 -6.05 -4.43 -1.96
N TYR A 155 -6.09 -4.93 -3.19
CA TYR A 155 -6.09 -6.37 -3.47
C TYR A 155 -4.83 -7.05 -2.92
N ASN A 156 -3.65 -6.49 -3.19
CA ASN A 156 -2.38 -7.03 -2.70
C ASN A 156 -2.27 -7.00 -1.17
N PHE A 157 -2.84 -5.98 -0.52
CA PHE A 157 -2.95 -5.91 0.93
C PHE A 157 -3.75 -7.10 1.48
N LEU A 158 -4.94 -7.38 0.93
CA LEU A 158 -5.72 -8.56 1.32
C LEU A 158 -5.00 -9.87 0.99
N LEU A 159 -4.35 -9.94 -0.19
CA LEU A 159 -3.59 -11.12 -0.61
C LEU A 159 -2.46 -11.45 0.37
N SER A 160 -1.78 -10.44 0.93
CA SER A 160 -0.73 -10.64 1.93
C SER A 160 -1.22 -11.32 3.21
N GLN A 161 -2.52 -11.24 3.50
CA GLN A 161 -3.16 -11.81 4.67
C GLN A 161 -3.97 -13.08 4.36
N LYS A 162 -3.99 -13.52 3.09
CA LYS A 162 -4.73 -14.71 2.61
C LYS A 162 -4.49 -15.95 3.45
N ARG A 163 -3.26 -16.16 3.93
CA ARG A 163 -2.92 -17.34 4.74
C ARG A 163 -3.77 -17.43 6.01
N PHE A 164 -4.00 -16.32 6.71
CA PHE A 164 -4.80 -16.29 7.93
C PHE A 164 -6.27 -16.59 7.62
N MET A 165 -6.79 -15.96 6.56
CA MET A 165 -8.15 -16.23 6.07
C MET A 165 -8.36 -17.72 5.73
N GLN A 166 -7.38 -18.35 5.08
CA GLN A 166 -7.44 -19.76 4.70
C GLN A 166 -7.40 -20.68 5.93
N ILE A 167 -6.58 -20.36 6.94
CA ILE A 167 -6.50 -21.14 8.18
C ILE A 167 -7.86 -21.16 8.88
N ILE A 168 -8.53 -20.01 9.00
CA ILE A 168 -9.89 -19.93 9.57
C ILE A 168 -10.87 -20.75 8.75
N LYS A 169 -10.83 -20.64 7.41
CA LYS A 169 -11.70 -21.41 6.51
C LYS A 169 -11.50 -22.92 6.65
N ASP A 170 -10.28 -23.37 6.93
CA ASP A 170 -9.93 -24.78 7.10
C ASP A 170 -10.21 -25.30 8.53
N GLY A 171 -10.80 -24.47 9.40
CA GLY A 171 -11.17 -24.82 10.77
C GLY A 171 -10.08 -24.58 11.81
N GLY A 172 -8.99 -23.90 11.44
CA GLY A 172 -8.00 -23.38 12.38
C GLY A 172 -8.45 -22.08 13.05
N GLU A 173 -7.59 -21.54 13.92
CA GLU A 173 -7.89 -20.37 14.74
C GLU A 173 -6.83 -19.29 14.58
N VAL A 174 -7.26 -18.03 14.53
CA VAL A 174 -6.39 -16.87 14.50
C VAL A 174 -6.85 -15.91 15.59
N LYS A 175 -5.99 -15.66 16.57
CA LYS A 175 -6.21 -14.68 17.63
C LYS A 175 -5.34 -13.44 17.42
N LEU A 176 -5.88 -12.28 17.72
CA LEU A 176 -5.20 -11.00 17.76
C LEU A 176 -4.94 -10.64 19.22
N HIS A 177 -3.67 -10.59 19.58
CA HIS A 177 -3.20 -10.12 20.88
C HIS A 177 -2.57 -8.73 20.70
N SER A 178 -2.89 -7.79 21.60
CA SER A 178 -2.30 -6.45 21.53
C SER A 178 -2.25 -5.76 22.88
N GLU A 179 -1.19 -5.00 23.12
CA GLU A 179 -1.05 -4.09 24.26
C GLU A 179 -0.98 -2.64 23.77
N GLU A 180 -1.82 -1.76 24.28
CA GLU A 180 -1.82 -0.31 23.97
C GLU A 180 -1.46 0.51 25.21
N TRP A 181 -0.44 1.37 25.11
CA TRP A 181 -0.16 2.37 26.15
C TRP A 181 -1.08 3.59 26.00
N VAL A 182 -2.23 3.56 26.67
CA VAL A 182 -3.34 4.52 26.48
C VAL A 182 -2.99 5.98 26.80
N ASN A 183 -2.05 6.21 27.73
CA ASN A 183 -1.63 7.56 28.14
C ASN A 183 -0.44 8.13 27.34
N LYS A 184 0.08 7.40 26.34
CA LYS A 184 1.25 7.82 25.56
C LYS A 184 0.83 8.28 24.17
N SER A 185 1.06 9.56 23.87
CA SER A 185 0.80 10.14 22.53
C SER A 185 1.63 9.53 21.39
N SER A 186 2.64 8.73 21.72
CA SER A 186 3.44 7.99 20.74
C SER A 186 2.70 6.80 20.10
N GLY A 187 1.53 6.40 20.63
CA GLY A 187 0.80 5.21 20.18
C GLY A 187 1.60 3.92 20.40
N ARG A 188 2.41 3.89 21.47
CA ARG A 188 3.30 2.77 21.75
C ARG A 188 2.46 1.56 22.13
N GLY A 189 2.79 0.42 21.55
CA GLY A 189 2.16 -0.84 21.90
C GLY A 189 2.85 -2.01 21.22
N ASP A 190 2.25 -3.18 21.38
CA ASP A 190 2.60 -4.38 20.66
C ASP A 190 1.33 -4.99 20.05
N THR A 191 1.46 -5.61 18.88
CA THR A 191 0.36 -6.24 18.18
C THR A 191 0.89 -7.51 17.51
N GLU A 192 0.22 -8.62 17.76
CA GLU A 192 0.61 -9.91 17.19
C GLU A 192 -0.61 -10.79 16.86
N LEU A 193 -0.42 -11.67 15.89
CA LEU A 193 -1.38 -12.74 15.61
C LEU A 193 -0.85 -14.05 16.16
N ILE A 194 -1.64 -14.72 16.99
CA ILE A 194 -1.41 -16.08 17.47
C ILE A 194 -2.25 -17.00 16.58
N VAL A 195 -1.59 -17.85 15.80
CA VAL A 195 -2.21 -18.64 14.74
C VAL A 195 -2.06 -20.12 15.05
N ASN A 196 -3.19 -20.82 15.17
CA ASN A 196 -3.26 -22.27 15.32
C ASN A 196 -3.81 -22.89 14.03
N ASP A 197 -2.96 -23.55 13.26
CA ASP A 197 -3.34 -24.22 12.01
C ASP A 197 -3.81 -25.69 12.20
N GLY A 198 -4.06 -26.10 13.44
CA GLY A 198 -4.41 -27.47 13.82
C GLY A 198 -3.21 -28.41 13.93
N LYS A 199 -2.01 -27.99 13.48
CA LYS A 199 -0.76 -28.76 13.62
C LYS A 199 0.24 -28.06 14.54
N SER A 200 0.31 -26.74 14.48
CA SER A 200 1.24 -25.91 15.24
C SER A 200 0.62 -24.57 15.60
N ILE A 201 1.12 -23.98 16.69
CA ILE A 201 0.82 -22.61 17.08
C ILE A 201 2.02 -21.74 16.72
N GLN A 202 1.78 -20.65 16.01
CA GLN A 202 2.81 -19.70 15.56
C GLN A 202 2.37 -18.27 15.83
N THR A 203 3.32 -17.42 16.23
CA THR A 203 3.07 -16.01 16.52
C THR A 203 3.68 -15.11 15.44
N TYR A 204 2.91 -14.12 14.98
CA TYR A 204 3.30 -13.16 13.93
C TYR A 204 3.21 -11.74 14.48
N SER A 205 4.35 -11.11 14.73
CA SER A 205 4.40 -9.72 15.23
C SER A 205 4.17 -8.70 14.12
N TYR A 206 3.41 -7.65 14.44
CA TYR A 206 3.20 -6.45 13.64
C TYR A 206 4.00 -5.30 14.25
N PRO A 207 5.19 -4.95 13.72
CA PRO A 207 6.10 -4.00 14.35
C PRO A 207 5.70 -2.54 14.04
N TYR A 208 4.44 -2.18 14.30
CA TYR A 208 3.89 -0.86 14.04
C TYR A 208 3.24 -0.28 15.29
N TRP A 209 3.39 1.03 15.43
CA TRP A 209 2.72 1.83 16.45
C TRP A 209 1.71 2.74 15.77
N PHE A 210 0.62 3.04 16.47
CA PHE A 210 -0.49 3.81 15.92
C PHE A 210 -0.71 5.09 16.73
N PRO A 211 0.06 6.16 16.47
CA PRO A 211 -0.10 7.43 17.16
C PRO A 211 -1.49 8.03 16.93
N TYR A 212 -2.07 8.62 17.97
CA TYR A 212 -3.32 9.40 17.93
C TYR A 212 -4.56 8.62 17.48
N THR A 213 -4.52 7.30 17.39
CA THR A 213 -5.65 6.46 17.00
C THR A 213 -5.78 5.32 18.00
N PRO A 214 -6.93 5.19 18.70
CA PRO A 214 -7.16 4.05 19.59
C PRO A 214 -7.02 2.74 18.83
N TYR A 215 -6.47 1.69 19.46
CA TYR A 215 -6.18 0.45 18.73
C TYR A 215 -7.46 -0.24 18.23
N THR A 216 -8.59 -0.06 18.92
CA THR A 216 -9.92 -0.53 18.47
C THR A 216 -10.38 0.10 17.15
N GLU A 217 -9.91 1.29 16.79
CA GLU A 217 -10.15 1.89 15.46
C GLU A 217 -9.13 1.46 14.40
N VAL A 218 -8.01 0.88 14.83
CA VAL A 218 -6.94 0.39 13.96
C VAL A 218 -7.22 -1.04 13.51
N PHE A 219 -7.67 -1.91 14.41
CA PHE A 219 -7.86 -3.33 14.09
C PHE A 219 -8.75 -3.58 12.87
N PRO A 220 -9.92 -2.92 12.70
CA PRO A 220 -10.74 -3.10 11.50
C PRO A 220 -10.07 -2.63 10.20
N LYS A 221 -9.10 -1.72 10.29
CA LYS A 221 -8.31 -1.24 9.13
C LYS A 221 -7.14 -2.19 8.81
N LEU A 222 -6.57 -2.83 9.83
CA LEU A 222 -5.52 -3.84 9.66
C LEU A 222 -6.07 -5.18 9.16
N PHE A 223 -7.22 -5.59 9.69
CA PHE A 223 -7.87 -6.86 9.40
C PHE A 223 -9.31 -6.65 8.87
N PRO A 224 -9.48 -5.93 7.73
CA PRO A 224 -10.81 -5.61 7.21
C PRO A 224 -11.61 -6.84 6.76
N TRP A 225 -10.94 -7.99 6.59
CA TRP A 225 -11.53 -9.27 6.26
C TRP A 225 -12.12 -10.02 7.48
N ALA A 226 -11.91 -9.50 8.69
CA ALA A 226 -12.28 -10.19 9.93
C ALA A 226 -13.48 -9.54 10.64
N ASN A 227 -14.28 -10.38 11.27
CA ASN A 227 -15.07 -10.01 12.44
C ASN A 227 -14.24 -10.27 13.70
N PHE A 228 -14.49 -9.50 14.75
CA PHE A 228 -13.78 -9.58 16.02
C PHE A 228 -14.74 -10.06 17.11
N SER A 229 -14.28 -11.01 17.92
CA SER A 229 -14.96 -11.43 19.15
C SER A 229 -13.92 -11.56 20.25
N ALA A 230 -14.28 -11.23 21.48
CA ALA A 230 -13.38 -11.35 22.60
C ALA A 230 -13.06 -12.82 22.89
N ASP A 231 -11.83 -13.09 23.34
CA ASP A 231 -11.45 -14.41 23.78
C ASP A 231 -12.06 -14.75 25.13
N GLY A 232 -12.93 -15.76 25.14
CA GLY A 232 -13.70 -16.13 26.32
C GLY A 232 -12.83 -16.56 27.51
N ASP A 233 -11.76 -17.28 27.25
CA ASP A 233 -10.88 -17.83 28.28
C ASP A 233 -9.98 -16.71 28.85
N PHE A 234 -9.49 -15.82 27.98
CA PHE A 234 -8.64 -14.70 28.38
C PHE A 234 -9.36 -13.71 29.31
N PHE A 235 -10.65 -13.45 29.05
CA PHE A 235 -11.44 -12.49 29.82
C PHE A 235 -12.22 -13.09 30.99
N GLU A 236 -12.17 -14.41 31.21
CA GLU A 236 -13.05 -15.12 32.17
C GLU A 236 -13.03 -14.50 33.57
N ASP A 237 -11.85 -14.34 34.18
CA ASP A 237 -11.72 -13.81 35.54
C ASP A 237 -12.21 -12.35 35.65
N GLN A 238 -11.92 -11.52 34.65
CA GLN A 238 -12.32 -10.11 34.66
C GLN A 238 -13.83 -9.96 34.43
N ASP A 239 -14.37 -10.69 33.46
CA ASP A 239 -15.80 -10.73 33.16
C ASP A 239 -16.56 -11.24 34.39
N GLU A 240 -16.07 -12.29 35.08
CA GLU A 240 -16.70 -12.85 36.27
C GLU A 240 -16.68 -11.85 37.43
N ALA A 241 -15.56 -11.15 37.65
CA ALA A 241 -15.46 -10.12 38.68
C ALA A 241 -16.47 -9.00 38.47
N LEU A 242 -16.58 -8.49 37.24
CA LEU A 242 -17.56 -7.45 36.86
C LEU A 242 -18.99 -7.97 37.00
N TRP A 243 -19.27 -9.18 36.51
CA TRP A 243 -20.58 -9.80 36.64
C TRP A 243 -21.01 -9.95 38.10
N ARG A 244 -20.10 -10.42 38.98
CA ARG A 244 -20.38 -10.53 40.41
C ARG A 244 -20.69 -9.19 41.06
N GLU A 245 -20.02 -8.12 40.63
CA GLU A 245 -20.27 -6.77 41.14
C GLU A 245 -21.65 -6.23 40.76
N TYR A 246 -22.08 -6.45 39.51
CA TYR A 246 -23.29 -5.83 38.96
C TYR A 246 -24.55 -6.71 39.04
N HIS A 247 -24.38 -8.04 39.02
CA HIS A 247 -25.48 -8.99 38.84
C HIS A 247 -25.61 -10.02 39.96
N CYS A 248 -24.71 -10.00 40.95
CA CYS A 248 -24.78 -10.90 42.10
C CYS A 248 -24.88 -10.14 43.43
N TYR A 249 -25.55 -10.77 44.39
CA TYR A 249 -25.61 -10.34 45.77
C TYR A 249 -25.02 -11.43 46.67
N TYR A 250 -24.07 -11.07 47.55
CA TYR A 250 -23.49 -12.03 48.48
C TYR A 250 -24.37 -12.17 49.73
N ASP A 251 -25.00 -13.33 49.90
CA ASP A 251 -25.72 -13.66 51.12
C ASP A 251 -24.73 -14.13 52.19
N LYS A 252 -24.69 -13.41 53.31
CA LYS A 252 -23.80 -13.70 54.44
C LYS A 252 -24.31 -14.82 55.34
N GLU A 253 -25.62 -15.08 55.34
CA GLU A 253 -26.23 -16.13 56.17
C GLU A 253 -25.92 -17.50 55.57
N ASP A 254 -26.16 -17.65 54.27
CA ASP A 254 -25.95 -18.91 53.53
C ASP A 254 -24.53 -19.02 52.92
N ARG A 255 -23.77 -17.91 52.92
CA ARG A 255 -22.41 -17.81 52.35
C ARG A 255 -22.34 -18.11 50.84
N GLU A 256 -23.42 -17.80 50.13
CA GLU A 256 -23.57 -18.05 48.70
C GLU A 256 -23.79 -16.74 47.93
N TRP A 257 -23.41 -16.75 46.65
CA TRP A 257 -23.73 -15.67 45.72
C TRP A 257 -25.09 -15.93 45.08
N LEU A 258 -26.02 -15.01 45.27
CA LEU A 258 -27.34 -15.04 44.66
C LEU A 258 -27.33 -14.20 43.38
N ILE A 259 -27.73 -14.78 42.26
CA ILE A 259 -27.88 -14.08 40.99
C ILE A 259 -29.16 -13.23 41.06
N VAL A 260 -29.00 -11.91 40.94
CA VAL A 260 -30.10 -10.93 41.01
C VAL A 260 -30.33 -10.18 39.69
N GLY A 261 -29.50 -10.45 38.68
CA GLY A 261 -29.64 -9.91 37.33
C GLY A 261 -29.47 -10.98 36.25
N ASP A 262 -28.81 -10.63 35.15
CA ASP A 262 -28.43 -11.55 34.08
C ASP A 262 -27.59 -12.72 34.60
N THR A 263 -27.72 -13.88 33.96
CA THR A 263 -26.74 -14.96 34.10
C THR A 263 -25.36 -14.52 33.58
N PHE A 264 -24.30 -15.23 33.95
CA PHE A 264 -22.95 -14.88 33.50
C PHE A 264 -22.86 -14.80 31.97
N GLU A 265 -23.45 -15.77 31.28
CA GLU A 265 -23.40 -15.85 29.81
C GLU A 265 -24.20 -14.73 29.13
N GLU A 266 -25.39 -14.42 29.64
CA GLU A 266 -26.20 -13.30 29.14
C GLU A 266 -25.50 -11.95 29.36
N PHE A 267 -24.75 -11.81 30.45
CA PHE A 267 -23.94 -10.62 30.70
C PHE A 267 -22.78 -10.53 29.71
N ARG A 268 -22.04 -11.63 29.50
CA ARG A 268 -20.90 -11.68 28.57
C ARG A 268 -21.29 -11.33 27.14
N GLU A 269 -22.44 -11.80 26.67
CA GLU A 269 -22.94 -11.50 25.31
C GLU A 269 -23.21 -10.00 25.09
N LYS A 270 -23.45 -9.23 26.15
CA LYS A 270 -23.70 -7.78 26.09
C LYS A 270 -22.43 -6.94 26.13
N LEU A 271 -21.28 -7.54 26.47
CA LEU A 271 -20.01 -6.83 26.54
C LEU A 271 -19.48 -6.50 25.14
N ASP A 272 -18.65 -5.46 25.06
CA ASP A 272 -17.98 -5.09 23.81
C ASP A 272 -17.09 -6.26 23.33
N PRO A 273 -17.25 -6.74 22.08
CA PRO A 273 -16.40 -7.79 21.52
C PRO A 273 -14.94 -7.37 21.36
N MET A 274 -14.63 -6.07 21.37
CA MET A 274 -13.26 -5.52 21.32
C MET A 274 -12.84 -4.89 22.66
N ARG A 275 -13.41 -5.34 23.78
CA ARG A 275 -13.01 -4.90 25.13
C ARG A 275 -11.54 -5.22 25.44
N SER A 276 -11.01 -4.54 26.46
CA SER A 276 -9.65 -4.72 26.96
C SER A 276 -9.61 -4.90 28.48
N ILE A 277 -8.53 -5.50 28.96
CA ILE A 277 -8.13 -5.48 30.36
C ILE A 277 -7.34 -4.19 30.60
N ASP A 278 -7.79 -3.36 31.54
CA ASP A 278 -7.05 -2.17 31.96
C ASP A 278 -6.05 -2.51 33.07
N HIS A 279 -4.77 -2.34 32.78
CA HIS A 279 -3.69 -2.51 33.73
C HIS A 279 -3.33 -1.17 34.35
N SER A 280 -3.99 -0.87 35.47
CA SER A 280 -3.75 0.31 36.31
C SER A 280 -3.91 1.66 35.57
N GLY A 281 -4.77 1.73 34.56
CA GLY A 281 -4.98 2.92 33.75
C GLY A 281 -3.83 3.25 32.80
N GLU A 282 -2.82 2.39 32.67
CA GLU A 282 -1.62 2.65 31.86
C GLU A 282 -1.57 1.86 30.55
N VAL A 283 -2.03 0.60 30.59
CA VAL A 283 -1.97 -0.32 29.45
C VAL A 283 -3.32 -1.00 29.27
N ALA A 284 -3.87 -0.93 28.07
CA ALA A 284 -5.02 -1.72 27.66
C ALA A 284 -4.54 -2.97 26.91
N GLU A 285 -4.86 -4.15 27.43
CA GLU A 285 -4.52 -5.44 26.83
C GLU A 285 -5.74 -6.06 26.16
N TYR A 286 -5.59 -6.48 24.91
CA TYR A 286 -6.64 -7.01 24.05
C TYR A 286 -6.32 -8.45 23.64
N MET A 287 -7.31 -9.33 23.70
CA MET A 287 -7.26 -10.66 23.11
C MET A 287 -8.56 -10.94 22.36
N MET A 288 -8.47 -11.04 21.03
CA MET A 288 -9.64 -11.25 20.17
C MET A 288 -9.47 -12.48 19.30
N ILE A 289 -10.53 -13.24 19.11
CA ILE A 289 -10.63 -14.29 18.11
C ILE A 289 -11.13 -13.65 16.80
N LEU A 290 -10.40 -13.88 15.71
CA LEU A 290 -10.75 -13.40 14.38
C LEU A 290 -11.55 -14.47 13.63
N SER A 291 -12.68 -14.07 13.04
CA SER A 291 -13.48 -14.91 12.15
C SER A 291 -13.69 -14.23 10.80
N LEU A 292 -13.94 -15.01 9.73
CA LEU A 292 -14.19 -14.43 8.42
C LEU A 292 -15.48 -13.62 8.41
N ASN A 293 -15.41 -12.40 7.86
CA ASN A 293 -16.60 -11.66 7.46
C ASN A 293 -16.92 -11.88 5.97
N GLU A 294 -17.98 -11.23 5.48
CA GLU A 294 -18.41 -11.34 4.08
C GLU A 294 -17.29 -10.98 3.08
N LEU A 295 -16.50 -9.94 3.39
CA LEU A 295 -15.36 -9.54 2.56
C LEU A 295 -14.29 -10.63 2.52
N GLY A 296 -13.93 -11.21 3.68
CA GLY A 296 -12.93 -12.27 3.77
C GLY A 296 -13.34 -13.52 2.96
N GLU A 297 -14.60 -13.95 3.11
CA GLU A 297 -15.14 -15.06 2.32
C GLU A 297 -15.17 -14.78 0.82
N ALA A 298 -15.63 -13.59 0.43
CA ALA A 298 -15.71 -13.18 -0.97
C ALA A 298 -14.32 -13.08 -1.59
N PHE A 299 -13.35 -12.50 -0.86
CA PHE A 299 -11.97 -12.38 -1.32
C PHE A 299 -11.35 -13.74 -1.64
N LEU A 300 -11.52 -14.75 -0.77
CA LEU A 300 -11.02 -16.10 -1.04
C LEU A 300 -11.62 -16.71 -2.31
N LYS A 301 -12.92 -16.47 -2.58
CA LYS A 301 -13.59 -16.94 -3.80
C LYS A 301 -13.07 -16.22 -5.05
N VAL A 302 -12.90 -14.90 -4.98
CA VAL A 302 -12.36 -14.09 -6.08
C VAL A 302 -10.92 -14.50 -6.38
N ASP A 303 -10.07 -14.61 -5.35
CA ASP A 303 -8.68 -15.00 -5.49
C ASP A 303 -8.52 -16.39 -6.14
N GLU A 304 -9.37 -17.34 -5.74
CA GLU A 304 -9.43 -18.67 -6.37
C GLU A 304 -9.82 -18.57 -7.86
N PHE A 305 -10.78 -17.71 -8.21
CA PHE A 305 -11.21 -17.52 -9.59
C PHE A 305 -10.13 -16.86 -10.46
N VAL A 306 -9.53 -15.76 -10.00
CA VAL A 306 -8.52 -15.02 -10.78
C VAL A 306 -7.20 -15.77 -10.90
N SER A 307 -6.93 -16.72 -10.01
CA SER A 307 -5.75 -17.61 -10.08
C SER A 307 -5.87 -18.67 -11.20
N ARG A 308 -7.06 -18.85 -11.80
CA ARG A 308 -7.30 -19.81 -12.89
C ARG A 308 -7.15 -19.14 -14.26
N PRO A 309 -6.65 -19.86 -15.29
CA PRO A 309 -6.62 -19.36 -16.66
C PRO A 309 -8.03 -18.99 -17.14
N GLN A 310 -8.20 -17.79 -17.68
CA GLN A 310 -9.49 -17.32 -18.17
C GLN A 310 -9.65 -17.64 -19.65
N HIS A 311 -10.73 -18.33 -20.01
CA HIS A 311 -11.12 -18.51 -21.40
C HIS A 311 -11.77 -17.21 -21.92
N TYR A 312 -11.50 -16.84 -23.17
CA TYR A 312 -12.04 -15.64 -23.82
C TYR A 312 -11.64 -14.30 -23.18
N SER A 313 -10.45 -14.19 -22.58
CA SER A 313 -9.94 -12.94 -21.97
C SER A 313 -9.88 -11.74 -22.94
N GLU A 314 -9.86 -12.01 -24.25
CA GLU A 314 -9.86 -11.01 -25.33
C GLU A 314 -11.26 -10.62 -25.82
N ALA A 315 -12.32 -11.34 -25.45
CA ALA A 315 -13.69 -11.05 -25.86
C ALA A 315 -14.23 -9.84 -25.09
N ARG A 316 -14.02 -8.63 -25.64
CA ARG A 316 -14.51 -7.37 -25.10
C ARG A 316 -15.62 -6.82 -25.98
N PRO A 317 -16.70 -6.28 -25.40
CA PRO A 317 -17.72 -5.58 -26.18
C PRO A 317 -17.10 -4.34 -26.82
N GLU A 318 -17.17 -4.24 -28.15
CA GLU A 318 -16.83 -3.03 -28.89
C GLU A 318 -18.00 -2.05 -28.75
N GLY A 319 -17.74 -0.85 -28.24
CA GLY A 319 -18.77 0.19 -28.14
C GLY A 319 -19.13 0.69 -29.54
N GLY A 320 -20.42 0.64 -29.90
CA GLY A 320 -20.92 1.27 -31.11
C GLY A 320 -20.72 2.78 -31.05
N SER A 321 -20.02 3.34 -32.03
CA SER A 321 -20.14 4.76 -32.34
C SER A 321 -21.56 5.01 -32.83
N GLU A 322 -22.36 5.71 -32.03
CA GLU A 322 -23.53 6.43 -32.50
C GLU A 322 -23.05 7.56 -33.42
N ASP A 323 -22.84 7.23 -34.69
CA ASP A 323 -22.89 8.20 -35.80
C ASP A 323 -24.10 7.81 -36.68
N GLU A 324 -25.31 7.95 -36.14
CA GLU A 324 -26.49 8.23 -36.96
C GLU A 324 -26.48 9.74 -37.26
N GLU A 325 -25.61 10.17 -38.17
CA GLU A 325 -25.75 11.46 -38.84
C GLU A 325 -26.26 11.23 -40.28
N ASP A 326 -27.49 11.70 -40.49
CA ASP A 326 -27.99 12.34 -41.70
C ASP A 326 -27.80 11.61 -43.04
N LYS A 327 -28.82 10.83 -43.40
CA LYS A 327 -29.34 10.82 -44.77
C LYS A 327 -30.78 11.31 -44.81
N ALA A 328 -30.93 12.61 -44.65
CA ALA A 328 -32.03 13.36 -45.22
C ALA A 328 -31.47 14.21 -46.38
N GLU A 329 -31.57 13.68 -47.60
CA GLU A 329 -32.05 14.33 -48.84
C GLU A 329 -31.93 13.39 -50.04
#